data_AF-A0A7X0DVH0-F1
#
_entry.id   AF-A0A7X0DVH0-F1
#
_cell.length_a   1.000
_cell.length_b   1.000
_cell.length_c   1.000
_cell.angle_alpha   90.00
_cell.angle_beta   90.00
_cell.angle_gamma   90.00
#
_symmetry.space_group_name_H-M   'P 1'
#
loop_
_entity.id
_entity.type
_entity.pdbx_description
1 polymer ?
#
loop_
_entity_poly.entity_id
_entity_poly.type
_entity_poly.pdbx_seq_one_letter_code
_entity_poly.pdbx_strand_id
1 'polypeptide(L)' 'MLYRVVRPFPLALDGLTLVDLATGDEREDFAGMEAGLEAEGYIELIGGKPKQVQPDAAPTAEPVKEIPQPESRRRRGK' A
#
# COMPACT_ATOMS: atom_id res chain seq x y z
N MET A 1 9.57 -9.66 -16.66
CA MET A 1 10.27 -8.36 -16.51
C MET A 1 10.57 -8.25 -15.03
N LEU A 2 11.80 -7.96 -14.62
CA LEU A 2 12.15 -7.93 -13.20
C LEU A 2 12.00 -6.50 -12.67
N TYR A 3 11.27 -6.32 -11.57
CA TYR A 3 11.11 -5.03 -10.90
C TYR A 3 11.71 -5.08 -9.50
N ARG A 4 12.16 -3.93 -9.03
CA ARG A 4 12.65 -3.69 -7.68
C ARG A 4 11.70 -2.78 -6.94
N VAL A 5 11.37 -3.15 -5.70
CA VAL A 5 10.57 -2.32 -4.81
C VAL A 5 11.43 -1.16 -4.31
N VAL A 6 10.94 0.06 -4.50
CA VAL A 6 11.62 1.29 -4.06
C VAL A 6 10.96 1.84 -2.81
N ARG A 7 9.64 1.70 -2.70
CA ARG A 7 8.87 2.10 -1.52
C ARG A 7 8.15 0.87 -0.96
N PRO A 8 8.16 0.64 0.36
CA PRO A 8 7.50 -0.53 0.93
C PRO A 8 5.98 -0.41 0.80
N PHE A 9 5.31 -1.54 0.52
CA PHE A 9 3.85 -1.62 0.44
C PHE A 9 3.37 -3.06 0.58
N PRO A 10 2.12 -3.27 1.06
CA PRO A 10 1.51 -4.60 1.06
C PRO A 10 1.02 -4.97 -0.34
N LEU A 11 1.41 -6.15 -0.83
CA LEU A 11 0.95 -6.73 -2.10
C LEU A 11 0.03 -7.92 -1.82
N ALA A 12 -1.13 -7.96 -2.47
CA ALA A 12 -2.03 -9.12 -2.44
C ALA A 12 -1.81 -9.99 -3.69
N LEU A 13 -1.12 -11.13 -3.55
CA LEU A 13 -0.78 -11.98 -4.71
C LEU A 13 -2.00 -12.73 -5.30
N ASP A 14 -2.89 -13.20 -4.42
CA ASP A 14 -4.07 -14.00 -4.79
C ASP A 14 -5.37 -13.35 -4.31
N GLY A 15 -5.35 -12.05 -4.01
CA GLY A 15 -6.46 -11.32 -3.38
C GLY A 15 -6.75 -11.74 -1.93
N LEU A 16 -6.08 -12.76 -1.40
CA LEU A 16 -6.24 -13.29 -0.05
C LEU A 16 -4.97 -13.18 0.80
N THR A 17 -3.81 -13.39 0.17
CA THR A 17 -2.51 -13.38 0.87
C THR A 17 -1.85 -12.02 0.72
N LEU A 18 -1.76 -11.28 1.82
CA LEU A 18 -1.00 -10.03 1.89
C LEU A 18 0.45 -10.34 2.24
N VAL A 19 1.36 -9.87 1.39
CA VAL A 19 2.80 -9.91 1.60
C VAL A 19 3.30 -8.49 1.73
N ASP A 20 3.95 -8.18 2.84
CA ASP A 20 4.60 -6.89 3.04
C ASP A 20 5.93 -6.88 2.27
N LEU A 21 6.05 -6.01 1.27
CA LEU A 21 7.25 -5.87 0.46
C LEU A 21 8.11 -4.74 1.01
N ALA A 22 9.40 -5.02 1.22
CA ALA A 22 10.36 -4.04 1.69
C ALA A 22 11.08 -3.37 0.51
N THR A 23 11.63 -2.18 0.74
CA THR A 23 12.52 -1.55 -0.22
C THR A 23 13.70 -2.47 -0.53
N GLY A 24 13.93 -2.72 -1.81
CA GLY A 24 14.99 -3.59 -2.29
C GLY A 24 14.52 -4.98 -2.70
N ASP A 25 13.29 -5.40 -2.35
CA ASP A 25 12.72 -6.66 -2.84
C ASP A 25 12.64 -6.67 -4.37
N GLU A 26 12.97 -7.81 -4.98
CA GLU A 26 12.97 -8.00 -6.43
C GLU A 26 11.92 -9.03 -6.82
N ARG A 27 11.04 -8.71 -7.77
CA ARG A 27 9.97 -9.60 -8.23
C ARG A 27 9.67 -9.44 -9.71
N GLU A 28 9.20 -10.51 -10.31
CA GLU A 28 8.82 -10.53 -11.72
C GLU A 28 7.35 -10.17 -11.98
N ASP A 29 6.50 -10.29 -10.95
CA ASP A 29 5.04 -10.14 -11.05
C ASP A 29 4.45 -9.44 -9.82
N PHE A 30 3.51 -8.52 -10.07
CA PHE A 30 2.74 -7.77 -9.09
C PHE A 30 1.24 -7.89 -9.38
N ALA A 31 0.80 -9.09 -9.78
CA ALA A 31 -0.59 -9.41 -10.10
C ALA A 31 -1.23 -8.50 -11.16
N GLY A 32 -0.44 -8.03 -12.13
CA GLY A 32 -0.92 -7.16 -13.22
C GLY A 32 -1.02 -5.66 -12.85
N MET A 33 -0.56 -5.27 -11.65
CA MET A 33 -0.57 -3.88 -11.19
C MET A 33 0.74 -3.13 -11.49
N GLU A 34 1.68 -3.74 -12.23
CA GLU A 34 3.04 -3.23 -12.44
C GLU A 34 3.03 -1.82 -13.03
N ALA A 35 2.19 -1.57 -14.03
CA ALA A 35 2.13 -0.27 -14.70
C ALA A 35 1.66 0.86 -13.76
N GLY A 36 0.72 0.57 -12.85
CA GLY A 36 0.25 1.54 -11.85
C GLY A 36 1.30 1.77 -10.77
N LEU A 37 1.89 0.68 -10.26
CA LEU A 37 2.93 0.75 -9.23
C LEU A 37 4.21 1.43 -9.73
N GLU A 38 4.59 1.21 -10.99
CA GLU A 38 5.70 1.92 -11.64
C GLU A 38 5.35 3.40 -11.82
N ALA A 39 4.14 3.73 -12.29
CA ALA A 39 3.71 5.10 -12.48
C ALA A 39 3.62 5.90 -11.15
N GLU A 40 3.32 5.23 -10.04
CA GLU A 40 3.29 5.82 -8.70
C GLU A 40 4.64 5.77 -7.97
N GLY A 41 5.64 5.09 -8.54
CA GLY A 41 7.00 5.01 -7.98
C GLY A 41 7.14 4.06 -6.78
N TYR A 42 6.28 3.06 -6.66
CA TYR A 42 6.45 1.98 -5.69
C TYR A 42 7.48 0.95 -6.13
N ILE A 43 7.55 0.68 -7.43
CA ILE A 43 8.47 -0.26 -8.05
C ILE A 43 9.20 0.38 -9.24
N GLU A 44 10.37 -0.14 -9.57
CA GLU A 44 11.17 0.26 -10.73
C GLU A 44 11.59 -0.95 -11.55
N LEU A 45 11.53 -0.85 -12.88
CA LEU A 45 11.99 -1.92 -13.76
C LEU A 45 13.52 -2.04 -13.71
N ILE A 46 14.02 -3.21 -13.32
CA ILE A 46 15.46 -3.51 -13.29
C ILE A 46 15.97 -3.66 -14.72
N GLY A 47 16.90 -2.79 -15.11
CA GLY A 47 17.43 -2.73 -16.48
C GLY A 47 16.60 -1.86 -17.45
N GLY A 48 15.49 -1.29 -16.99
CA GLY A 48 14.78 -0.21 -17.67
C GLY A 48 15.42 1.16 -17.38
N LYS A 49 15.18 2.15 -18.25
CA LYS A 49 15.52 3.55 -17.89
C LYS A 49 14.61 3.98 -16.72
N PRO A 50 15.17 4.47 -15.61
CA PRO A 50 14.36 4.89 -14.47
C PRO A 50 13.45 6.04 -14.90
N LYS A 51 12.14 5.84 -14.76
CA LYS A 51 11.15 6.89 -15.01
C LYS A 51 11.00 7.64 -13.69
N GLN A 52 11.67 8.79 -13.59
CA GLN A 52 11.59 9.68 -12.42
C GLN A 52 10.12 10.02 -12.14
N VAL A 53 9.53 9.39 -11.12
CA VAL A 53 8.21 9.76 -10.62
C VAL A 53 8.40 10.91 -9.64
N GLN A 54 7.83 12.07 -9.95
CA GLN A 54 7.78 13.18 -9.01
C GLN A 54 6.90 12.75 -7.82
N PRO A 55 7.37 12.89 -6.57
CA PRO A 55 6.55 12.63 -5.40
C PRO A 55 5.58 13.80 -5.23
N ASP A 56 4.42 13.72 -5.86
CA ASP A 56 3.32 14.64 -5.55
C ASP A 56 2.30 13.93 -4.65
N ALA A 57 1.92 14.67 -3.60
CA ALA A 57 0.98 14.35 -2.53
C ALA A 57 1.44 13.38 -1.42
N ALA A 58 1.69 14.00 -0.26
CA ALA A 58 1.79 13.40 1.06
C ALA A 58 0.66 12.40 1.37
N PRO A 59 0.89 11.41 2.26
CA PRO A 59 -0.22 10.67 2.86
C PRO A 59 -1.08 11.69 3.61
N THR A 60 -2.21 12.07 3.03
CA THR A 60 -3.31 12.63 3.83
C THR A 60 -3.80 11.46 4.66
N ALA A 61 -3.20 11.30 5.83
CA ALA A 61 -3.83 10.61 6.93
C ALA A 61 -5.14 11.35 7.17
N GLU A 62 -6.24 10.85 6.62
CA GLU A 62 -7.56 11.28 7.05
C GLU A 62 -7.60 11.02 8.55
N PRO A 63 -7.80 12.05 9.40
CA PRO A 63 -7.90 11.82 10.83
C PRO A 63 -9.12 10.93 11.03
N VAL A 64 -8.89 9.74 11.57
CA VAL A 64 -9.93 8.83 12.02
C VAL A 64 -10.90 9.66 12.87
N LYS A 65 -12.08 9.96 12.32
CA LYS A 65 -13.18 10.52 13.09
C LYS A 65 -13.52 9.46 14.13
N GLU A 66 -13.09 9.71 15.36
CA GLU A 66 -13.50 9.01 16.56
C GLU A 66 -15.03 8.87 16.52
N ILE A 67 -15.51 7.67 16.21
CA ILE A 67 -16.93 7.34 16.33
C ILE A 67 -17.17 7.29 17.83
N PRO A 68 -18.04 8.14 18.41
CA PRO A 68 -18.29 8.11 19.84
C PRO A 68 -18.83 6.73 20.21
N GLN A 69 -18.11 6.04 21.10
CA GLN A 69 -18.58 4.77 21.68
C GLN A 69 -19.95 5.02 22.32
N PRO A 70 -21.00 4.23 21.98
CA PRO A 70 -22.25 4.32 22.70
C PRO A 70 -22.02 3.83 24.14
N GLU A 71 -22.09 4.75 25.11
CA GLU A 71 -22.06 4.43 26.53
C GLU A 71 -23.10 3.35 26.83
N SER A 72 -22.63 2.22 27.37
CA SER A 72 -23.45 1.10 27.78
C SER A 72 -24.46 1.55 28.84
N ARG A 73 -25.70 1.81 28.42
CA ARG A 73 -26.81 2.15 29.32
C ARG A 73 -27.25 0.91 30.09
N ARG A 74 -26.41 0.43 31.02
CA ARG A 74 -26.83 -0.45 32.12
C ARG A 74 -27.72 0.35 33.06
N ARG A 75 -29.02 0.39 32.79
CA ARG A 75 -30.02 0.60 33.84
C ARG A 75 -30.67 -0.73 34.18
N ARG A 76 -30.05 -1.39 35.17
CA ARG A 76 -30.69 -2.40 36.02
C ARG A 76 -31.85 -1.73 36.77
N GLY A 77 -32.87 -2.53 37.04
CA GLY A 77 -34.19 -2.08 37.45
C GLY A 77 -34.30 -1.40 38.81
N LYS A 78 -35.50 -0.90 39.05
CA LYS A 78 -36.17 -0.91 40.33
C LYS A 78 -37.67 -1.09 40.08
#